data_AF-A0A4R3S3E6-F1
#
_entry.id   AF-A0A4R3S3E6-F1
#
_cell.length_a   1.000
_cell.length_b   1.000
_cell.length_c   1.000
_cell.angle_alpha   90.00
_cell.angle_beta   90.00
_cell.angle_gamma   90.00
#
_symmetry.space_group_name_H-M   'P 1'
#
loop_
_entity.id
_entity.type
_entity.pdbx_description
1 polymer ?
#
loop_
_entity_poly.entity_id
_entity_poly.type
_entity_poly.pdbx_seq_one_letter_code
_entity_poly.pdbx_strand_id
1 'polypeptide(L)'
;MAVRVGPLADLRELAVWANGGQFTQAAVDEFLDVADYYLVAHAAAHGHTVVTHEIYQANARKRILIPNACEALGVPYCTTFEMLRSRSVRLALDAA
;
A
#
# COMPACT_ATOMS: atom_id res chain seq x y z
N MET A 1 16.77 8.78 -12.44
CA MET A 1 16.02 7.50 -12.51
C MET A 1 16.48 6.64 -11.37
N ALA A 2 15.60 6.32 -10.40
CA ALA A 2 15.93 5.34 -9.37
C ALA A 2 15.99 3.94 -10.00
N VAL A 3 17.04 3.20 -9.70
CA VAL A 3 17.18 1.79 -10.09
C VAL A 3 16.06 1.03 -9.37
N ARG A 4 15.11 0.47 -10.12
CA ARG A 4 14.05 -0.37 -9.54
C ARG A 4 14.66 -1.71 -9.16
N VAL A 5 14.82 -1.93 -7.86
CA VAL A 5 15.27 -3.20 -7.30
C VAL A 5 14.07 -4.15 -7.33
N GLY A 6 14.32 -5.45 -7.57
CA GLY A 6 13.24 -6.43 -7.72
C GLY A 6 12.42 -6.66 -6.43
N PRO A 7 11.28 -7.36 -6.52
CA PRO A 7 10.29 -7.47 -5.44
C PRO A 7 10.82 -8.03 -4.11
N LEU A 8 11.87 -8.87 -4.12
CA LEU A 8 12.49 -9.36 -2.89
C LEU A 8 13.19 -8.26 -2.09
N ALA A 9 13.75 -7.26 -2.76
CA ALA A 9 14.39 -6.13 -2.10
C ALA A 9 13.35 -5.22 -1.45
N ASP A 10 12.27 -4.93 -2.16
CA ASP A 10 11.17 -4.10 -1.66
C ASP A 10 10.44 -4.75 -0.48
N LEU A 11 10.24 -6.08 -0.53
CA LEU A 11 9.74 -6.86 0.61
C LEU A 11 10.62 -6.65 1.84
N ARG A 12 11.94 -6.84 1.69
CA ARG A 12 12.89 -6.69 2.79
C ARG A 12 12.89 -5.26 3.35
N GLU A 13 12.87 -4.25 2.48
CA GLU A 13 12.85 -2.84 2.90
C GLU A 13 11.58 -2.51 3.70
N LEU A 14 10.42 -2.95 3.21
CA LEU A 14 9.15 -2.75 3.90
C LEU A 14 9.08 -3.49 5.24
N ALA A 15 9.64 -4.71 5.32
CA ALA A 15 9.74 -5.45 6.56
C ALA A 15 10.65 -4.77 7.59
N VAL A 16 11.79 -4.22 7.14
CA VAL A 16 12.69 -3.43 8.00
C VAL A 16 11.98 -2.19 8.53
N TRP A 17 11.25 -1.47 7.67
CA TRP A 17 10.45 -0.32 8.10
C TRP A 17 9.36 -0.71 9.12
N ALA A 18 8.62 -1.79 8.87
CA ALA A 18 7.56 -2.24 9.76
C ALA A 18 8.10 -2.60 11.16
N ASN A 19 9.21 -3.34 11.22
CA ASN A 19 9.86 -3.73 12.48
C ASN A 19 10.50 -2.53 13.22
N GLY A 20 10.97 -1.52 12.50
CA GLY A 20 11.57 -0.31 13.09
C GLY A 20 10.57 0.79 13.48
N GLY A 21 9.29 0.63 13.12
CA GLY A 21 8.25 1.61 13.35
C GLY A 21 7.67 1.62 14.77
N GLN A 22 6.73 2.52 15.03
CA GLN A 22 6.02 2.65 16.32
C GLN A 22 4.84 1.67 16.50
N PHE A 23 4.84 0.58 15.72
CA PHE A 23 3.78 -0.41 15.70
C PHE A 23 3.92 -1.40 16.86
N THR A 24 2.80 -1.97 17.30
CA THR A 24 2.82 -3.11 18.22
C THR A 24 3.35 -4.34 17.50
N GLN A 25 4.06 -5.24 18.18
CA GLN A 25 4.58 -6.47 17.56
C GLN A 25 3.49 -7.26 16.84
N ALA A 26 2.31 -7.41 17.46
CA ALA A 26 1.16 -8.09 16.83
C ALA A 26 0.74 -7.48 15.47
N ALA A 27 0.83 -6.15 15.33
CA ALA A 27 0.52 -5.46 14.08
C ALA A 27 1.59 -5.67 13.01
N VAL A 28 2.86 -5.79 13.43
CA VAL A 28 3.98 -6.13 12.53
C VAL A 28 3.81 -7.57 12.05
N ASP A 29 3.60 -8.51 12.97
CA ASP A 29 3.43 -9.94 12.67
C ASP A 29 2.25 -10.16 11.73
N GLU A 30 1.08 -9.55 12.00
CA GLU A 30 -0.09 -9.61 11.14
C GLU A 30 0.22 -9.07 9.75
N PHE A 31 0.80 -7.87 9.66
CA PHE A 31 1.07 -7.23 8.37
C PHE A 31 2.01 -8.07 7.48
N LEU A 32 3.06 -8.65 8.06
CA LEU A 32 4.04 -9.46 7.33
C LEU A 32 3.50 -10.83 6.88
N ASP A 33 2.37 -11.28 7.43
CA ASP A 33 1.75 -12.57 7.11
C ASP A 33 0.58 -12.45 6.10
N VAL A 34 0.08 -11.23 5.84
CA VAL A 34 -1.07 -11.01 4.96
C VAL A 34 -0.68 -10.49 3.57
N ALA A 35 -1.66 -10.54 2.65
CA ALA A 35 -1.48 -10.14 1.24
C ALA A 35 -1.02 -8.69 1.05
N ASP A 36 -1.41 -7.77 1.95
CA ASP A 36 -1.12 -6.34 1.83
C ASP A 36 0.38 -6.05 1.79
N TYR A 37 1.19 -6.78 2.55
CA TYR A 37 2.64 -6.69 2.52
C TYR A 37 3.22 -7.01 1.14
N TYR A 38 2.76 -8.12 0.54
CA TYR A 38 3.18 -8.52 -0.80
C TYR A 38 2.67 -7.57 -1.89
N LEU A 39 1.44 -7.07 -1.74
CA LEU A 39 0.80 -6.14 -2.67
C LEU A 39 1.60 -4.83 -2.78
N VAL A 40 1.98 -4.23 -1.65
CA VAL A 40 2.73 -2.96 -1.64
C VAL A 40 4.13 -3.14 -2.21
N ALA A 41 4.85 -4.19 -1.82
CA ALA A 41 6.18 -4.48 -2.35
C ALA A 41 6.14 -4.76 -3.87
N HIS A 42 5.12 -5.48 -4.36
CA HIS A 42 4.94 -5.69 -5.79
C HIS A 42 4.69 -4.38 -6.54
N ALA A 43 3.88 -3.48 -5.98
CA ALA A 43 3.61 -2.18 -6.58
C ALA A 43 4.88 -1.29 -6.66
N ALA A 44 5.73 -1.34 -5.64
CA ALA A 44 7.03 -0.68 -5.63
C ALA A 44 7.93 -1.17 -6.78
N ALA A 45 8.11 -2.49 -6.89
CA ALA A 45 8.97 -3.10 -7.92
C ALA A 45 8.54 -2.74 -9.35
N HIS A 46 7.24 -2.68 -9.60
CA HIS A 46 6.67 -2.54 -10.94
C HIS A 46 6.16 -1.13 -11.28
N GLY A 47 6.16 -0.21 -10.32
CA GLY A 47 5.73 1.17 -10.55
C GLY A 47 4.23 1.32 -10.68
N HIS A 48 3.50 0.54 -9.89
CA HIS A 48 2.04 0.61 -9.83
C HIS A 48 1.58 1.60 -8.77
N THR A 49 0.30 1.97 -8.88
CA THR A 49 -0.42 2.72 -7.86
C THR A 49 -1.33 1.77 -7.10
N VAL A 50 -1.28 1.81 -5.77
CA VAL A 50 -2.19 1.00 -4.94
C VAL A 50 -3.50 1.75 -4.74
N VAL A 51 -4.62 1.09 -5.02
CA VAL A 51 -5.96 1.65 -4.78
C VAL A 51 -6.52 1.01 -3.51
N THR A 52 -6.89 1.82 -2.52
CA THR A 52 -7.39 1.33 -1.23
C THR A 52 -8.51 2.22 -0.68
N HIS A 53 -9.36 1.66 0.19
CA HIS A 53 -10.34 2.43 0.97
C HIS A 53 -9.82 2.88 2.33
N GLU A 54 -8.59 2.52 2.68
CA GLU A 54 -7.95 2.95 3.92
C GLU A 54 -7.47 4.40 3.82
N ILE A 55 -7.35 5.04 4.99
CA ILE A 55 -6.90 6.42 5.12
C ILE A 55 -5.59 6.41 5.90
N TYR A 56 -4.59 7.15 5.42
CA TYR A 56 -3.32 7.32 6.12
C TYR A 56 -3.52 7.82 7.55
N GLN A 57 -2.76 7.25 8.49
CA GLN A 57 -2.77 7.68 9.89
C GLN A 57 -1.34 7.75 10.44
N ALA A 58 -0.84 8.97 10.69
CA ALA A 58 0.53 9.18 11.18
C ALA A 58 0.81 8.46 12.51
N ASN A 59 -0.19 8.33 13.38
CA ASN A 59 -0.08 7.74 14.71
C ASN A 59 -0.68 6.33 14.79
N ALA A 60 -0.81 5.62 13.66
CA ALA A 60 -1.22 4.23 13.67
C ALA A 60 -0.19 3.39 14.44
N ARG A 61 -0.68 2.58 15.40
CA ARG A 61 0.16 1.70 16.21
C ARG A 61 -0.29 0.25 16.22
N LYS A 62 -1.61 0.02 16.27
CA LYS A 62 -2.22 -1.31 16.41
C LYS A 62 -2.47 -2.04 15.09
N ARG A 63 -2.22 -1.38 13.96
CA ARG A 63 -2.40 -1.90 12.61
C ARG A 63 -1.51 -1.11 11.66
N ILE A 64 -0.88 -1.78 10.71
CA ILE A 64 -0.18 -1.14 9.60
C ILE A 64 -1.20 -0.95 8.48
N LEU A 65 -1.48 0.29 8.11
CA LEU A 65 -2.42 0.62 7.04
C LEU A 65 -1.69 0.66 5.70
N ILE A 66 -2.38 0.28 4.63
CA ILE A 66 -1.85 0.26 3.26
C ILE A 66 -1.25 1.62 2.86
N PRO A 67 -1.93 2.78 3.09
CA PRO A 67 -1.35 4.09 2.80
C PRO A 67 -0.03 4.35 3.53
N ASN A 68 0.09 3.92 4.79
CA ASN A 68 1.32 4.10 5.56
C ASN A 68 2.47 3.25 4.99
N ALA A 69 2.19 2.01 4.61
CA ALA A 69 3.16 1.13 3.97
C ALA A 69 3.57 1.64 2.58
N CYS A 70 2.61 2.17 1.81
CA CYS A 70 2.89 2.78 0.51
C CYS A 70 3.80 4.01 0.65
N GLU A 71 3.52 4.89 1.61
CA GLU A 71 4.33 6.07 1.90
C GLU A 71 5.77 5.70 2.27
N ALA A 72 5.94 4.63 3.05
CA ALA A 72 7.26 4.13 3.47
C ALA A 72 8.15 3.69 2.30
N LEU A 73 7.56 3.11 1.25
CA LEU A 73 8.27 2.67 0.05
C LEU A 73 8.18 3.67 -1.13
N GLY A 74 7.55 4.83 -0.94
CA GLY A 74 7.32 5.79 -2.03
C GLY A 74 6.41 5.26 -3.15
N VAL A 75 5.49 4.34 -2.81
CA VAL A 75 4.48 3.81 -3.72
C VAL A 75 3.32 4.80 -3.81
N PRO A 76 2.95 5.28 -5.01
CA PRO A 76 1.74 6.09 -5.16
C PRO A 76 0.52 5.30 -4.71
N TYR A 77 -0.38 5.94 -3.97
CA TYR A 77 -1.66 5.35 -3.61
C TYR A 77 -2.79 6.35 -3.76
N CYS A 78 -4.01 5.85 -3.94
CA CYS A 78 -5.21 6.68 -3.99
C CYS A 78 -6.44 5.91 -3.53
N THR A 79 -7.52 6.64 -3.28
CA THR A 79 -8.84 6.06 -3.05
C THR A 79 -9.43 5.53 -4.36
N THR A 80 -10.36 4.58 -4.26
CA THR A 80 -11.14 4.11 -5.43
C THR A 80 -11.85 5.25 -6.12
N PHE A 81 -12.38 6.23 -5.38
CA PHE A 81 -13.06 7.37 -5.97
C PHE A 81 -12.12 8.31 -6.72
N GLU A 82 -10.91 8.54 -6.22
CA GLU A 82 -9.87 9.29 -6.95
C GLU A 82 -9.47 8.57 -8.23
N MET A 83 -9.26 7.25 -8.16
CA MET A 83 -8.97 6.43 -9.34
C MET A 83 -10.09 6.54 -10.38
N LEU A 84 -11.35 6.31 -9.99
CA LEU A 84 -12.50 6.38 -10.89
C LEU A 84 -12.65 7.76 -11.54
N ARG A 85 -12.48 8.85 -10.76
CA ARG A 85 -12.52 10.23 -11.28
C ARG A 85 -11.38 10.49 -12.26
N SER A 86 -10.15 10.06 -11.96
CA SER A 86 -8.98 10.26 -12.84
C SER A 86 -9.13 9.54 -14.19
N ARG A 87 -9.92 8.47 -14.23
CA ARG A 87 -10.22 7.69 -15.43
C ARG A 87 -11.54 8.07 -16.09
N SER A 88 -12.22 9.12 -15.60
CA SER A 88 -13.51 9.58 -16.12
C SER A 88 -14.56 8.47 -16.23
N VAL A 89 -14.53 7.50 -15.30
CA VAL A 89 -15.47 6.37 -15.31
C VAL A 89 -16.90 6.90 -15.22
N ARG A 90 -17.80 6.26 -15.98
CA ARG A 90 -19.24 6.47 -15.93
C ARG A 90 -19.89 5.16 -15.55
N LEU A 91 -20.71 5.20 -14.50
CA LEU A 91 -21.54 4.08 -14.10
C LEU A 91 -22.92 4.31 -14.70
N ALA A 92 -23.38 3.39 -15.53
CA ALA A 92 -24.72 3.40 -16.10
C ALA A 92 -25.54 2.29 -15.45
N LEU A 93 -26.86 2.50 -15.37
CA LEU A 93 -27.80 1.43 -15.09
C LEU A 93 -28.31 0.93 -16.44
N ASP A 94 -28.23 -0.38 -16.65
CA ASP A 94 -28.90 -0.97 -17.80
C ASP A 94 -30.41 -0.80 -17.63
N ALA A 95 -31.08 -0.35 -18.68
CA ALA A 95 -32.53 -0.34 -18.70
C ALA A 95 -33.02 -1.79 -18.83
N ALA A 96 -33.85 -2.22 -17.88
CA ALA A 96 -34.55 -3.50 -17.93
C ALA A 96 -35.61 -3.52 -19.04
#